data_AF-A0A3M2FY17-F1
#
_entry.id   AF-A0A3M2FY17-F1
#
_cell.length_a   1.000
_cell.length_b   1.000
_cell.length_c   1.000
_cell.angle_alpha   90.00
_cell.angle_beta   90.00
_cell.angle_gamma   90.00
#
_symmetry.space_group_name_H-M   'P 1'
#
loop_
_entity.id
_entity.type
_entity.pdbx_description
1 polymer ?
#
loop_
_entity_poly.entity_id
_entity_poly.type
_entity_poly.pdbx_seq_one_letter_code
_entity_poly.pdbx_strand_id
1 'polypeptide(L)'
;MIKIEQLALEPIRINGKWGFRNPAGEIAIPPQFDDVWLFSQDRAPAQLNGQWGFIDPSGTWVIAPQYTEVGGFCEGLAAVCVGEKWGYINTEGEMVIEPQFDLAVDFVKGGASVAKDGMAFRINHDGNRLDD
;
A
#
# COMPACT_ATOMS: atom_id res chain seq x y z
N MET A 1 11.55 -25.56 -4.53
CA MET A 1 10.72 -25.80 -3.34
C MET A 1 9.87 -24.58 -3.12
N ILE A 2 8.56 -24.67 -3.42
CA ILE A 2 7.61 -23.59 -3.17
C ILE A 2 7.44 -23.55 -1.64
N LYS A 3 7.94 -22.50 -0.99
CA LYS A 3 7.72 -22.31 0.45
C LYS A 3 6.23 -22.01 0.65
N ILE A 4 5.50 -23.00 1.12
CA ILE A 4 4.08 -22.91 1.49
C ILE A 4 3.90 -22.07 2.78
N GLU A 5 4.93 -21.33 3.22
CA GLU A 5 4.96 -20.61 4.50
C GLU A 5 4.64 -19.11 4.38
N GLN A 6 4.43 -18.55 3.19
CA GLN A 6 3.82 -17.21 3.03
C GLN A 6 2.30 -17.22 3.32
N LEU A 7 1.84 -18.18 4.12
CA LEU A 7 0.45 -18.39 4.52
C LEU A 7 -0.05 -17.18 5.33
N ALA A 8 -0.85 -16.36 4.65
CA ALA A 8 -1.90 -15.49 5.20
C ALA A 8 -1.61 -14.95 6.61
N LEU A 9 -0.70 -13.99 6.70
CA LEU A 9 -0.54 -13.22 7.92
C LEU A 9 -1.83 -12.42 8.18
N GLU A 10 -2.45 -12.67 9.32
CA GLU A 10 -3.67 -11.99 9.73
C GLU A 10 -3.35 -10.85 10.71
N PRO A 11 -3.95 -9.66 10.55
CA PRO A 11 -3.82 -8.57 11.52
C PRO A 11 -4.29 -9.00 12.90
N ILE A 12 -3.50 -8.70 13.92
CA ILE A 12 -3.87 -8.87 15.33
C ILE A 12 -3.61 -7.56 16.08
N ARG A 13 -4.54 -7.18 16.95
CA ARG A 13 -4.41 -5.99 17.79
C ARG A 13 -4.25 -6.39 19.26
N ILE A 14 -3.17 -5.93 19.89
CA ILE A 14 -2.89 -6.16 21.32
C ILE A 14 -2.46 -4.83 21.95
N ASN A 15 -3.08 -4.47 23.07
CA ASN A 15 -2.77 -3.23 23.82
C ASN A 15 -2.75 -1.97 22.93
N GLY A 16 -3.67 -1.88 21.98
CA GLY A 16 -3.84 -0.72 21.10
C GLY A 16 -2.96 -0.72 19.85
N LYS A 17 -1.92 -1.56 19.78
CA LYS A 17 -1.01 -1.68 18.63
C LYS A 17 -1.36 -2.88 17.75
N TRP A 18 -1.04 -2.77 16.47
CA TRP A 18 -1.24 -3.82 15.47
C TRP A 18 0.06 -4.53 15.12
N GLY A 19 -0.07 -5.83 14.87
CA GLY A 19 0.95 -6.71 14.32
C GLY A 19 0.27 -7.78 13.49
N PHE A 20 0.95 -8.91 13.25
CA PHE A 20 0.42 -10.01 12.47
C PHE A 20 0.66 -11.35 13.14
N ARG A 21 -0.28 -12.28 12.95
CA ARG A 21 -0.16 -13.68 13.38
C ARG A 21 -0.25 -14.62 12.18
N ASN A 22 0.33 -15.80 12.33
CA ASN A 22 0.15 -16.89 11.37
C ASN A 22 -1.19 -17.62 11.61
N PRO A 23 -1.61 -18.53 10.72
CA PRO A 23 -2.85 -19.31 10.89
C PRO A 23 -2.87 -20.23 12.11
N ALA A 24 -1.70 -20.57 12.69
CA ALA A 24 -1.62 -21.32 13.94
C ALA A 24 -1.93 -20.42 15.17
N GLY A 25 -2.08 -19.11 14.96
CA GLY A 25 -2.35 -18.13 16.01
C GLY A 25 -1.09 -17.56 16.66
N GLU A 26 0.10 -17.95 16.20
CA GLU A 26 1.37 -17.48 16.72
C GLU A 26 1.68 -16.08 16.19
N ILE A 27 2.24 -15.21 17.04
CA ILE A 27 2.64 -13.86 16.64
C ILE A 27 3.85 -13.97 15.71
N ALA A 28 3.66 -13.58 14.45
CA ALA A 28 4.70 -13.55 13.43
C ALA A 28 5.38 -12.18 13.38
N ILE A 29 4.59 -11.11 13.45
CA ILE A 29 5.07 -9.73 13.55
C ILE A 29 4.50 -9.15 14.85
N PRO A 30 5.34 -8.82 15.84
CA PRO A 30 4.88 -8.27 17.11
C PRO A 30 4.04 -6.99 16.93
N PRO A 31 2.99 -6.78 17.75
CA PRO A 31 2.23 -5.54 17.73
C PRO A 31 3.10 -4.31 18.00
N GLN A 32 3.27 -3.48 16.98
CA GLN A 32 4.13 -2.28 17.03
C GLN A 32 3.60 -1.11 16.19
N PHE A 33 2.64 -1.35 15.30
CA PHE A 33 2.08 -0.35 14.39
C PHE A 33 0.83 0.31 14.98
N ASP A 34 0.54 1.53 14.55
CA ASP A 34 -0.70 2.24 14.90
C ASP A 34 -1.91 1.68 14.15
N ASP A 35 -1.70 1.26 12.92
CA ASP A 35 -2.68 0.57 12.07
C ASP A 35 -1.96 -0.27 11.01
N VAL A 36 -2.64 -1.27 10.45
CA VAL A 36 -2.13 -2.11 9.35
C VAL A 36 -3.25 -2.55 8.42
N TRP A 37 -2.95 -2.71 7.14
CA TRP A 37 -3.83 -3.39 6.18
C TRP A 37 -3.24 -4.75 5.79
N LEU A 38 -4.00 -5.52 5.00
CA LEU A 38 -3.57 -6.85 4.56
C LEU A 38 -2.37 -6.78 3.60
N PHE A 39 -1.57 -7.83 3.60
CA PHE A 39 -0.52 -8.01 2.60
C PHE A 39 -1.12 -8.18 1.20
N SER A 40 -0.57 -7.44 0.24
CA SER A 40 -0.77 -7.64 -1.19
C SER A 40 0.59 -7.51 -1.89
N GLN A 41 0.93 -8.45 -2.78
CA GLN A 41 2.22 -8.46 -3.49
C GLN A 41 3.42 -8.29 -2.54
N ASP A 42 3.44 -9.05 -1.44
CA ASP A 42 4.47 -9.04 -0.41
C ASP A 42 4.70 -7.68 0.28
N ARG A 43 3.70 -6.81 0.28
CA ARG A 43 3.71 -5.53 0.99
C ARG A 43 2.42 -5.35 1.78
N ALA A 44 2.54 -4.93 3.04
CA ALA A 44 1.39 -4.48 3.82
C ALA A 44 1.54 -2.99 4.14
N PRO A 45 0.51 -2.17 3.89
CA PRO A 45 0.42 -0.83 4.47
C PRO A 45 0.46 -0.93 6.00
N ALA A 46 1.34 -0.14 6.62
CA ALA A 46 1.42 -0.02 8.06
C ALA A 46 1.61 1.43 8.46
N GLN A 47 0.95 1.84 9.53
CA GLN A 47 0.98 3.20 10.04
C GLN A 47 1.85 3.31 11.29
N LEU A 48 2.64 4.38 11.37
CA LEU A 48 3.38 4.75 12.56
C LEU A 48 3.42 6.28 12.70
N ASN A 49 3.08 6.78 13.87
CA ASN A 49 2.96 8.21 14.19
C ASN A 49 2.07 8.96 13.20
N GLY A 50 0.96 8.34 12.80
CA GLY A 50 -0.01 8.94 11.87
C GLY A 50 0.40 8.97 10.39
N GLN A 51 1.56 8.39 10.04
CA GLN A 51 2.03 8.30 8.65
C GLN A 51 2.07 6.84 8.19
N TRP A 52 1.74 6.63 6.92
CA TRP A 52 1.74 5.32 6.28
C TRP A 52 3.06 5.06 5.56
N GLY A 53 3.49 3.81 5.64
CA GLY A 53 4.56 3.21 4.86
C GLY A 53 4.19 1.76 4.52
N PHE A 54 5.18 0.98 4.08
CA PHE A 54 4.95 -0.42 3.70
C PHE A 54 6.01 -1.34 4.30
N ILE A 55 5.54 -2.43 4.89
CA ILE A 55 6.37 -3.48 5.47
C ILE A 55 6.39 -4.74 4.61
N ASP A 56 7.47 -5.50 4.70
CA ASP A 56 7.56 -6.86 4.17
C ASP A 56 6.97 -7.90 5.15
N PRO A 57 6.87 -9.19 4.76
CA PRO A 57 6.35 -10.24 5.65
C PRO A 57 7.22 -10.53 6.89
N SER A 58 8.41 -9.95 7.01
CA SER A 58 9.21 -9.99 8.25
C SER A 58 8.82 -8.87 9.24
N GLY A 59 7.99 -7.92 8.81
CA GLY A 59 7.65 -6.73 9.57
C GLY A 59 8.66 -5.58 9.42
N THR A 60 9.58 -5.70 8.47
CA THR A 60 10.60 -4.67 8.19
C THR A 60 10.04 -3.64 7.23
N TRP A 61 10.27 -2.35 7.50
CA TRP A 61 9.93 -1.28 6.57
C TRP A 61 10.73 -1.41 5.28
N VAL A 62 10.03 -1.67 4.17
CA VAL A 62 10.59 -1.50 2.82
C VAL A 62 10.49 -0.03 2.42
N ILE A 63 9.37 0.60 2.78
CA ILE A 63 9.09 2.01 2.52
C ILE A 63 8.73 2.63 3.87
N ALA A 64 9.57 3.54 4.34
CA ALA A 64 9.39 4.17 5.64
C ALA A 64 8.07 4.98 5.69
N PRO A 65 7.44 5.11 6.88
CA PRO A 65 6.28 5.97 7.07
C PRO A 65 6.55 7.41 6.63
N GLN A 66 5.86 7.86 5.59
CA GLN A 66 6.01 9.22 5.05
C GLN A 66 4.76 9.75 4.31
N TYR A 67 3.75 8.90 4.11
CA TYR A 67 2.53 9.26 3.38
C TYR A 67 1.37 9.54 4.32
N THR A 68 0.50 10.48 3.97
CA THR A 68 -0.70 10.78 4.75
C THR A 68 -1.78 9.74 4.54
N GLU A 69 -1.87 9.19 3.32
CA GLU A 69 -2.77 8.12 2.91
C GLU A 69 -2.09 7.23 1.88
N VAL A 70 -2.50 5.97 1.80
CA VAL A 70 -1.99 4.99 0.83
C VAL A 70 -3.10 4.07 0.35
N GLY A 71 -2.93 3.50 -0.83
CA GLY A 71 -3.65 2.34 -1.35
C GLY A 71 -2.85 1.05 -1.13
N GLY A 72 -3.42 -0.09 -1.51
CA GLY A 72 -2.71 -1.36 -1.56
C GLY A 72 -1.86 -1.48 -2.83
N PHE A 73 -0.89 -2.39 -2.83
CA PHE A 73 -0.20 -2.74 -4.07
C PHE A 73 -1.12 -3.56 -4.97
N CYS A 74 -1.40 -3.06 -6.17
CA CYS A 74 -2.18 -3.70 -7.24
C CYS A 74 -1.44 -3.51 -8.57
N GLU A 75 -1.26 -4.60 -9.33
CA GLU A 75 -0.55 -4.56 -10.63
C GLU A 75 0.85 -3.89 -10.55
N GLY A 76 1.61 -4.14 -9.47
CA GLY A 76 2.93 -3.57 -9.23
C GLY A 76 2.98 -2.14 -8.69
N LEU A 77 1.84 -1.43 -8.58
CA LEU A 77 1.79 -0.04 -8.09
C LEU A 77 0.89 0.12 -6.87
N ALA A 78 1.19 1.10 -6.02
CA ALA A 78 0.30 1.55 -4.94
C ALA A 78 0.07 3.06 -5.05
N ALA A 79 -1.18 3.49 -4.86
CA ALA A 79 -1.50 4.91 -4.75
C ALA A 79 -0.95 5.46 -3.43
N VAL A 80 -0.34 6.65 -3.43
CA VAL A 80 0.12 7.32 -2.20
C VAL A 80 -0.21 8.80 -2.22
N CYS A 81 -0.54 9.35 -1.06
CA CYS A 81 -0.80 10.77 -0.89
C CYS A 81 0.41 11.47 -0.27
N VAL A 82 0.91 12.50 -0.97
CA VAL A 82 1.97 13.39 -0.51
C VAL A 82 1.39 14.80 -0.43
N GLY A 83 1.29 15.33 0.78
CA GLY A 83 0.52 16.56 1.03
C GLY A 83 -0.96 16.32 0.78
N GLU A 84 -1.50 16.89 -0.29
CA GLU A 84 -2.91 16.78 -0.70
C GLU A 84 -3.09 16.13 -2.08
N LYS A 85 -2.00 15.62 -2.67
CA LYS A 85 -2.02 15.06 -4.02
C LYS A 85 -1.63 13.60 -4.01
N TRP A 86 -2.31 12.84 -4.86
CA TRP A 86 -2.07 11.44 -5.06
C TRP A 86 -1.12 11.21 -6.25
N GLY A 87 -0.19 10.28 -6.05
CA GLY A 87 0.69 9.70 -7.07
C GLY A 87 0.73 8.19 -6.92
N TYR A 88 1.66 7.53 -7.61
CA TYR A 88 1.83 6.08 -7.57
C TYR A 88 3.29 5.67 -7.44
N ILE A 89 3.52 4.65 -6.63
CA ILE A 89 4.85 4.11 -6.34
C ILE A 89 4.95 2.65 -6.76
N ASN A 90 6.15 2.19 -7.10
CA ASN A 90 6.43 0.77 -7.26
C ASN A 90 6.72 0.07 -5.91
N THR A 91 6.91 -1.25 -5.93
CA THR A 91 7.14 -2.07 -4.72
C THR A 91 8.47 -1.82 -4.01
N GLU A 92 9.38 -1.07 -4.65
CA GLU A 92 10.65 -0.57 -4.08
C GLU A 92 10.50 0.83 -3.47
N GLY A 93 9.34 1.48 -3.69
CA GLY A 93 9.02 2.81 -3.17
C GLY A 93 9.42 3.97 -4.09
N GLU A 94 9.80 3.68 -5.32
CA GLU A 94 10.14 4.70 -6.32
C GLU A 94 8.86 5.31 -6.92
N MET A 95 8.84 6.63 -7.13
CA MET A 95 7.72 7.29 -7.81
C MET A 95 7.67 6.86 -9.27
N VAL A 96 6.55 6.27 -9.67
CA VAL A 96 6.26 5.97 -11.08
C VAL A 96 5.39 7.08 -11.68
N ILE A 97 4.45 7.60 -10.90
CA ILE A 97 3.62 8.74 -11.28
C ILE A 97 3.67 9.76 -10.16
N GLU A 98 4.21 10.95 -10.46
CA GLU A 98 4.34 12.02 -9.48
C GLU A 98 2.98 12.47 -8.90
N PRO A 99 2.92 12.85 -7.61
CA PRO A 99 1.71 13.35 -6.97
C PRO A 99 1.11 14.55 -7.72
N GLN A 100 -0.07 14.33 -8.31
CA GLN A 100 -0.74 15.36 -9.11
C GLN A 100 -2.26 15.24 -9.16
N PHE A 101 -2.82 14.14 -8.65
CA PHE A 101 -4.26 13.87 -8.67
C PHE A 101 -4.91 14.30 -7.36
N ASP A 102 -6.15 14.79 -7.43
CA ASP A 102 -6.97 15.08 -6.26
C ASP A 102 -7.45 13.79 -5.59
N LEU A 103 -7.69 12.75 -6.40
CA LEU A 103 -8.06 11.41 -5.96
C LEU A 103 -7.40 10.38 -6.88
N ALA A 104 -7.02 9.24 -6.31
CA ALA A 104 -6.49 8.09 -7.01
C ALA A 104 -7.05 6.81 -6.37
N VAL A 105 -7.38 5.82 -7.20
CA VAL A 105 -7.69 4.46 -6.71
C VAL A 105 -6.67 3.46 -7.23
N ASP A 106 -6.70 2.25 -6.67
CA ASP A 106 -5.81 1.17 -7.06
C ASP A 106 -5.99 0.77 -8.54
N PHE A 107 -4.90 0.31 -9.15
CA PHE A 107 -4.91 -0.23 -10.51
C PHE A 107 -5.74 -1.51 -10.59
N VAL A 108 -6.57 -1.60 -11.63
CA VAL A 108 -7.38 -2.78 -11.92
C VAL A 108 -7.59 -2.92 -13.43
N LYS A 109 -7.30 -4.11 -13.97
CA LYS A 109 -7.44 -4.43 -15.39
C LYS A 109 -6.67 -3.44 -16.28
N GLY A 110 -5.41 -3.17 -15.95
CA GLY A 110 -4.51 -2.37 -16.78
C GLY A 110 -4.63 -0.85 -16.61
N GLY A 111 -5.39 -0.35 -15.64
CA GLY A 111 -5.52 1.08 -15.42
C GLY A 111 -6.20 1.46 -14.11
N ALA A 112 -6.06 2.73 -13.72
CA ALA A 112 -6.64 3.28 -12.50
C ALA A 112 -7.52 4.50 -12.82
N SER A 113 -8.61 4.67 -12.06
CA SER A 113 -9.39 5.89 -12.11
C SER A 113 -8.75 6.95 -11.22
N VAL A 114 -8.57 8.15 -11.76
CA VAL A 114 -8.02 9.30 -11.04
C VAL A 114 -8.93 10.51 -11.25
N ALA A 115 -8.88 11.47 -10.33
CA ALA A 115 -9.50 12.77 -10.51
C ALA A 115 -8.44 13.87 -10.48
N LYS A 116 -8.53 14.81 -11.41
CA LYS A 116 -7.70 16.03 -11.42
C LYS A 116 -8.54 17.21 -11.86
N ASP A 117 -8.48 18.31 -11.11
CA ASP A 117 -9.22 19.55 -11.37
C ASP A 117 -10.73 19.30 -11.51
N GLY A 118 -11.26 18.40 -10.69
CA GLY A 118 -12.68 18.01 -10.68
C GLY A 118 -13.12 17.09 -11.81
N MET A 119 -12.22 16.63 -12.67
CA MET A 119 -12.53 15.68 -13.75
C MET A 119 -11.95 14.30 -13.46
N ALA A 120 -12.81 13.27 -13.54
CA ALA A 120 -12.39 11.88 -13.44
C ALA A 120 -12.02 11.32 -14.83
N PHE A 121 -10.89 10.63 -14.91
CA PHE A 121 -10.43 9.91 -16.11
C PHE A 121 -9.62 8.69 -15.70
N ARG A 122 -9.31 7.81 -16.67
CA ARG A 122 -8.55 6.59 -16.41
C ARG A 122 -7.14 6.74 -16.96
N ILE A 123 -6.16 6.21 -16.23
CA ILE A 123 -4.74 6.21 -16.62
C ILE A 123 -4.18 4.79 -16.72
N ASN A 124 -3.14 4.61 -17.53
CA ASN A 124 -2.29 3.42 -17.55
C ASN A 124 -1.21 3.50 -16.46
N HIS A 125 -0.36 2.47 -16.35
CA HIS A 125 0.70 2.38 -15.34
C HIS A 125 1.80 3.44 -15.46
N ASP A 126 1.91 4.09 -16.63
CA ASP A 126 2.85 5.19 -16.88
C ASP A 126 2.22 6.56 -16.60
N GLY A 127 0.94 6.60 -16.18
CA GLY A 127 0.19 7.83 -15.95
C GLY A 127 -0.46 8.43 -17.20
N ASN A 128 -0.39 7.75 -18.35
CA ASN A 128 -1.02 8.19 -19.59
C ASN A 128 -2.52 7.93 -19.54
N ARG A 129 -3.32 8.92 -19.96
CA ARG A 129 -4.77 8.80 -20.07
C ARG A 129 -5.16 7.69 -21.06
N LEU A 130 -6.20 6.90 -20.75
CA LEU A 130 -6.63 5.72 -21.52
C LEU A 130 -7.83 5.97 -22.45
N ASP A 131 -8.42 7.15 -22.40
CA ASP A 131 -9.51 7.58 -23.25
C ASP A 131 -8.97 8.30 -24.50
N ASP A 132 -8.73 7.50 -25.54
CA ASP A 132 -8.53 7.90 -26.95
C ASP A 132 -9.79 7.62 -27.78
#